data_AF-A0A935IIZ7-F1
#
_entry.id   AF-A0A935IIZ7-F1
#
_cell.length_a   1.000
_cell.length_b   1.000
_cell.length_c   1.000
_cell.angle_alpha   90.00
_cell.angle_beta   90.00
_cell.angle_gamma   90.00
#
_symmetry.space_group_name_H-M   'P 1'
#
loop_
_entity.id
_entity.type
_entity.pdbx_description
1 polymer ?
#
loop_
_entity_poly.entity_id
_entity_poly.type
_entity_poly.pdbx_seq_one_letter_code
_entity_poly.pdbx_strand_id
1 'polypeptide(L)'
;MSSDKRYVEIELDRPTLALVVANLQHFADHYDDPGFMDRAAVFVAKPDIEDIAGKLRSLTDTAQDIVRIRLDWEDWYKYVQSVYYAGYVALDRHSGCVLERLYDLCSDMEDKGLAPRGPSSVS
;
A
#
# COMPACT_ATOMS: atom_id res chain seq x y z
N MET A 1 24.25 -20.03 8.65
CA MET A 1 23.81 -19.27 7.46
C MET A 1 22.45 -18.70 7.79
N SER A 2 22.39 -17.40 8.03
CA SER A 2 21.16 -16.71 8.44
C SER A 2 20.18 -16.73 7.27
N SER A 3 18.94 -17.13 7.52
CA SER A 3 17.87 -17.02 6.52
C SER A 3 17.68 -15.53 6.24
N ASP A 4 18.17 -15.07 5.09
CA ASP A 4 18.00 -13.68 4.65
C ASP A 4 16.52 -13.32 4.71
N LYS A 5 16.21 -12.31 5.51
CA LYS A 5 14.85 -11.84 5.76
C LYS A 5 14.31 -11.22 4.47
N ARG A 6 13.68 -12.03 3.61
CA ARG A 6 12.94 -11.60 2.42
C ARG A 6 11.58 -11.00 2.80
N TYR A 7 11.59 -10.04 3.71
CA TYR A 7 10.37 -9.42 4.17
C TYR A 7 10.66 -8.03 4.73
N VAL A 8 9.69 -7.15 4.57
CA VAL A 8 9.61 -5.83 5.17
C VAL A 8 8.55 -5.90 6.27
N GLU A 9 8.84 -5.29 7.42
CA GLU A 9 7.87 -5.12 8.50
C GLU A 9 7.57 -3.63 8.65
N ILE A 10 6.29 -3.28 8.62
CA ILE A 10 5.79 -1.93 8.92
C ILE A 10 4.82 -2.00 10.09
N GLU A 11 4.74 -0.92 10.86
CA GLU A 11 3.82 -0.80 11.98
C GLU A 11 2.86 0.35 11.72
N LEU A 12 1.56 0.07 11.79
CA LEU A 12 0.50 1.07 11.65
C LEU A 12 -0.39 1.02 12.87
N ASP A 13 -0.89 2.17 13.32
CA ASP A 13 -2.03 2.14 14.23
C ASP A 13 -3.29 1.59 13.52
N ARG A 14 -4.17 0.98 14.28
CA ARG A 14 -5.38 0.35 13.75
C ARG A 14 -6.29 1.31 12.96
N PRO A 15 -6.55 2.56 13.39
CA PRO A 15 -7.26 3.55 12.57
C PRO A 15 -6.62 3.80 11.20
N THR A 16 -5.30 3.97 11.16
CA THR A 16 -4.54 4.17 9.92
C THR A 16 -4.64 2.95 9.03
N LEU A 17 -4.52 1.73 9.59
CA LEU A 17 -4.72 0.49 8.83
C LEU A 17 -6.13 0.40 8.21
N ALA A 18 -7.17 0.70 8.99
CA ALA A 18 -8.55 0.68 8.51
C ALA A 18 -8.78 1.70 7.38
N LEU A 19 -8.17 2.88 7.48
CA LEU A 19 -8.18 3.91 6.44
C LEU A 19 -7.51 3.40 5.16
N VAL A 20 -6.32 2.79 5.27
CA VAL A 20 -5.61 2.23 4.12
C VAL A 20 -6.48 1.17 3.43
N VAL A 21 -7.03 0.21 4.19
CA VAL A 21 -7.89 -0.84 3.63
C VAL A 21 -9.10 -0.25 2.90
N ALA A 22 -9.76 0.75 3.49
CA ALA A 22 -10.92 1.39 2.87
C ALA A 22 -10.56 2.09 1.56
N ASN A 23 -9.43 2.79 1.49
CA ASN A 23 -8.99 3.48 0.28
C ASN A 23 -8.48 2.52 -0.80
N LEU A 24 -7.80 1.43 -0.43
CA LEU A 24 -7.42 0.39 -1.38
C LEU A 24 -8.65 -0.31 -1.97
N GLN A 25 -9.67 -0.58 -1.15
CA GLN A 25 -10.93 -1.14 -1.64
C GLN A 25 -11.65 -0.16 -2.58
N HIS A 26 -11.74 1.11 -2.20
CA HIS A 26 -12.32 2.15 -3.06
C HIS A 26 -11.59 2.20 -4.41
N PHE A 27 -10.26 2.16 -4.38
CA PHE A 27 -9.46 2.12 -5.60
C PHE A 27 -9.78 0.89 -6.46
N ALA A 28 -9.82 -0.32 -5.87
CA ALA A 28 -10.16 -1.54 -6.60
C ALA A 28 -11.59 -1.52 -7.19
N ASP A 29 -12.57 -1.03 -6.43
CA ASP A 29 -13.98 -0.98 -6.82
C ASP A 29 -14.21 -0.09 -8.04
N HIS A 30 -13.51 1.05 -8.10
CA HIS A 30 -13.61 2.05 -9.16
C HIS A 30 -12.50 1.96 -10.23
N TYR A 31 -11.65 0.93 -10.16
CA TYR A 31 -10.49 0.77 -11.05
C TYR A 31 -10.85 0.84 -12.54
N ASP A 32 -12.03 0.35 -12.91
CA ASP A 32 -12.51 0.27 -14.28
C ASP A 32 -13.42 1.45 -14.68
N ASP A 33 -13.68 2.39 -13.76
CA ASP A 33 -14.58 3.50 -13.99
C ASP A 33 -13.94 4.56 -14.92
N PRO A 34 -14.57 4.91 -16.04
CA PRO A 34 -14.05 5.92 -16.95
C PRO A 34 -13.86 7.27 -16.25
N GLY A 35 -12.64 7.82 -16.33
CA GLY A 35 -12.31 9.12 -15.75
C GLY A 35 -11.96 9.11 -14.27
N PHE A 36 -12.03 7.96 -13.59
CA PHE A 36 -11.56 7.82 -12.21
C PHE A 36 -10.04 7.91 -12.13
N MET A 37 -9.35 7.29 -13.08
CA MET A 37 -7.89 7.29 -13.17
C MET A 37 -7.42 7.01 -14.60
N ASP A 38 -6.29 7.59 -15.00
CA ASP A 38 -5.68 7.26 -16.29
C ASP A 38 -5.02 5.87 -16.21
N ARG A 39 -5.68 4.86 -16.78
CA ARG A 39 -5.18 3.48 -16.79
C ARG A 39 -3.85 3.31 -17.53
N ALA A 40 -3.50 4.21 -18.44
CA ALA A 40 -2.19 4.17 -19.11
C ALA A 40 -1.05 4.62 -18.19
N ALA A 41 -1.35 5.37 -17.13
CA ALA A 41 -0.38 5.88 -16.16
C ALA A 41 -0.24 5.00 -14.91
N VAL A 42 -0.93 3.85 -14.86
CA VAL A 42 -1.06 3.03 -13.66
C VAL A 42 -0.32 1.72 -13.83
N PHE A 43 0.66 1.50 -12.96
CA PHE A 43 1.57 0.36 -13.03
C PHE A 43 1.23 -0.75 -12.02
N VAL A 44 0.03 -0.74 -11.44
CA VAL A 44 -0.48 -1.79 -10.55
C VAL A 44 -1.78 -2.36 -11.10
N ALA A 45 -1.92 -3.69 -11.11
CA ALA A 45 -3.13 -4.34 -11.61
C ALA A 45 -4.21 -4.43 -10.53
N LYS A 46 -5.49 -4.37 -10.93
CA LYS A 46 -6.64 -4.54 -10.02
C LYS A 46 -6.52 -5.75 -9.08
N PRO A 47 -6.17 -6.97 -9.55
CA PRO A 47 -6.03 -8.11 -8.66
C PRO A 47 -4.94 -7.95 -7.59
N ASP A 48 -3.87 -7.20 -7.88
CA ASP A 48 -2.82 -6.93 -6.91
C ASP A 48 -3.31 -5.97 -5.81
N ILE A 49 -4.13 -4.98 -6.17
CA ILE A 49 -4.76 -4.08 -5.20
C ILE A 49 -5.73 -4.87 -4.30
N GLU A 50 -6.55 -5.73 -4.90
CA GLU A 50 -7.51 -6.59 -4.19
C GLU A 50 -6.81 -7.57 -3.23
N ASP A 51 -5.70 -8.18 -3.67
CA ASP A 51 -4.89 -9.08 -2.85
C ASP A 51 -4.30 -8.37 -1.63
N ILE A 52 -3.68 -7.19 -1.83
CA ILE A 52 -3.13 -6.39 -0.73
C ILE A 52 -4.24 -5.92 0.21
N ALA A 53 -5.36 -5.39 -0.32
CA ALA A 53 -6.48 -4.97 0.51
C ALA A 53 -7.04 -6.13 1.34
N GLY A 54 -7.16 -7.33 0.75
CA GLY A 54 -7.60 -8.54 1.43
C GLY A 54 -6.67 -8.98 2.56
N LYS A 55 -5.35 -8.99 2.29
CA LYS A 55 -4.32 -9.30 3.29
C LYS A 55 -4.39 -8.34 4.48
N LEU A 56 -4.44 -7.03 4.21
CA LEU A 56 -4.50 -6.00 5.25
C LEU A 56 -5.82 -6.01 6.03
N ARG A 57 -6.95 -6.27 5.34
CA ARG A 57 -8.28 -6.39 5.98
C ARG A 57 -8.30 -7.49 7.03
N SER A 58 -7.60 -8.61 6.81
CA SER A 58 -7.53 -9.68 7.82
C SER A 58 -6.88 -9.23 9.15
N LEU A 59 -6.14 -8.11 9.12
CA LEU A 59 -5.45 -7.55 10.26
C LEU A 59 -6.23 -6.44 10.97
N THR A 60 -7.35 -5.95 10.42
CA THR A 60 -8.13 -4.85 11.05
C THR A 60 -8.92 -5.28 12.28
N ASP A 61 -9.27 -6.56 12.39
CA ASP A 61 -10.07 -7.10 13.48
C ASP A 61 -9.25 -7.47 14.72
N THR A 62 -7.94 -7.17 14.71
CA THR A 62 -7.07 -7.39 15.86
C THR A 62 -7.42 -6.46 17.03
N ALA A 63 -7.26 -6.97 18.26
CA ALA A 63 -7.42 -6.18 19.48
C ALA A 63 -6.22 -5.25 19.76
N GLN A 64 -5.17 -5.31 18.94
CA GLN A 64 -3.95 -4.50 19.11
C GLN A 64 -4.15 -3.09 18.55
N ASP A 65 -3.67 -2.08 19.29
CA ASP A 65 -3.71 -0.69 18.83
C ASP A 65 -2.68 -0.41 17.73
N ILE A 66 -1.54 -1.10 17.77
CA ILE A 66 -0.51 -1.10 16.73
C ILE A 66 -0.49 -2.47 16.06
N VAL A 67 -0.60 -2.47 14.75
CA VAL A 67 -0.61 -3.66 13.90
C VAL A 67 0.71 -3.75 13.17
N ARG A 68 1.44 -4.84 13.38
CA ARG A 68 2.64 -5.15 12.61
C ARG A 68 2.26 -5.91 11.36
N ILE A 69 2.51 -5.30 10.20
CA ILE A 69 2.28 -5.89 8.89
C ILE A 69 3.61 -6.42 8.38
N ARG A 70 3.61 -7.68 7.95
CA ARG A 70 4.77 -8.33 7.36
C ARG A 70 4.47 -8.62 5.88
N LEU A 71 5.26 -8.00 5.00
CA LEU A 71 5.15 -8.13 3.55
C LEU A 71 6.41 -8.83 3.05
N ASP A 72 6.28 -9.84 2.20
CA ASP A 72 7.45 -10.25 1.42
C ASP A 72 7.78 -9.19 0.36
N TRP A 73 8.85 -9.40 -0.42
CA TRP A 73 9.26 -8.40 -1.41
C TRP A 73 8.23 -8.21 -2.53
N GLU A 74 7.49 -9.25 -2.92
CA GLU A 74 6.46 -9.14 -3.95
C GLU A 74 5.28 -8.31 -3.43
N ASP A 75 4.82 -8.64 -2.23
CA ASP A 75 3.75 -7.92 -1.53
C ASP A 75 4.15 -6.49 -1.20
N TRP A 76 5.43 -6.24 -0.88
CA TRP A 76 5.97 -4.90 -0.68
C TRP A 76 5.77 -4.04 -1.93
N TYR A 77 6.15 -4.52 -3.11
CA TYR A 77 6.01 -3.74 -4.34
C TYR A 77 4.56 -3.43 -4.67
N LYS A 78 3.68 -4.42 -4.54
CA LYS A 78 2.24 -4.24 -4.75
C LYS A 78 1.67 -3.24 -3.74
N TYR A 79 2.08 -3.33 -2.47
CA TYR A 79 1.64 -2.42 -1.42
C TYR A 79 2.05 -0.97 -1.71
N VAL A 80 3.33 -0.72 -2.00
CA VAL A 80 3.85 0.63 -2.26
C VAL A 80 3.13 1.28 -3.43
N GLN A 81 2.99 0.56 -4.55
CA GLN A 81 2.26 1.08 -5.72
C GLN A 81 0.78 1.31 -5.41
N SER A 82 0.13 0.38 -4.72
CA SER A 82 -1.29 0.50 -4.38
C SER A 82 -1.55 1.71 -3.48
N VAL A 83 -0.69 1.95 -2.49
CA VAL A 83 -0.78 3.13 -1.60
C VAL A 83 -0.56 4.42 -2.39
N TYR A 84 0.45 4.46 -3.27
CA TYR A 84 0.73 5.62 -4.12
C TYR A 84 -0.48 6.01 -4.98
N TYR A 85 -1.04 5.05 -5.73
CA TYR A 85 -2.18 5.32 -6.61
C TYR A 85 -3.46 5.60 -5.84
N ALA A 86 -3.72 4.87 -4.75
CA ALA A 86 -4.87 5.15 -3.88
C ALA A 86 -4.81 6.57 -3.27
N GLY A 87 -3.61 7.13 -3.07
CA GLY A 87 -3.45 8.51 -2.62
C GLY A 87 -4.04 9.53 -3.59
N TYR A 88 -3.94 9.30 -4.90
CA TYR A 88 -4.49 10.21 -5.93
C TYR A 88 -6.02 10.15 -6.02
N VAL A 89 -6.59 8.98 -5.73
CA VAL A 89 -8.03 8.70 -5.84
C VAL A 89 -8.66 8.48 -4.47
N ALA A 90 -8.08 9.06 -3.41
CA ALA A 90 -8.52 8.82 -2.06
C ALA A 90 -9.99 9.27 -1.83
N LEU A 91 -10.67 8.57 -0.91
CA LEU A 91 -12.07 8.84 -0.54
C LEU A 91 -12.31 10.29 -0.10
N ASP A 92 -11.31 10.89 0.52
CA ASP A 92 -11.33 12.26 1.01
C ASP A 92 -9.91 12.84 1.14
N ARG A 93 -9.82 14.15 1.39
CA ARG A 93 -8.55 14.87 1.51
C ARG A 93 -7.68 14.38 2.68
N HIS A 94 -8.27 14.03 3.81
CA HIS A 94 -7.52 13.52 4.95
C HIS A 94 -6.90 12.16 4.63
N SER A 95 -7.69 11.26 4.03
CA SER A 95 -7.22 9.97 3.54
C SER A 95 -6.06 10.11 2.55
N GLY A 96 -6.17 11.03 1.59
CA GLY A 96 -5.08 11.32 0.65
C GLY A 96 -3.77 11.73 1.33
N CYS A 97 -3.83 12.65 2.31
CA CYS A 97 -2.64 13.06 3.06
C CYS A 97 -2.03 11.93 3.91
N VAL A 98 -2.84 10.99 4.41
CA VAL A 98 -2.33 9.83 5.15
C VAL A 98 -1.60 8.88 4.20
N LEU A 99 -2.18 8.59 3.04
CA LEU A 99 -1.58 7.71 2.02
C LEU A 99 -0.30 8.30 1.43
N GLU A 100 -0.26 9.60 1.16
CA GLU A 100 0.95 10.31 0.71
C GLU A 100 2.10 10.15 1.72
N ARG A 101 1.84 10.38 3.01
CA ARG A 101 2.85 10.19 4.06
C ARG A 101 3.30 8.74 4.21
N LEU A 102 2.41 7.78 3.98
CA LEU A 102 2.77 6.37 3.98
C LEU A 102 3.66 6.02 2.79
N TYR A 103 3.39 6.59 1.63
CA TYR A 103 4.27 6.45 0.47
C TYR A 103 5.64 7.07 0.72
N ASP A 104 5.71 8.28 1.30
CA ASP A 104 6.97 8.90 1.69
C ASP A 104 7.79 8.00 2.64
N LEU A 105 7.12 7.41 3.65
CA LEU A 105 7.76 6.45 4.56
C LEU A 105 8.31 5.24 3.80
N CYS A 106 7.55 4.69 2.85
CA CYS A 106 8.02 3.58 2.02
C CYS A 106 9.26 3.96 1.20
N SER A 107 9.26 5.12 0.53
CA SER A 107 10.42 5.63 -0.22
C SER A 107 11.65 5.79 0.70
N ASP A 108 11.44 6.33 1.89
CA ASP A 108 12.49 6.50 2.91
C ASP A 108 13.11 5.16 3.33
N MET A 109 12.30 4.11 3.44
CA MET A 109 12.78 2.76 3.74
C MET A 109 13.59 2.17 2.59
N GLU A 110 13.15 2.39 1.35
CA GLU A 110 13.88 1.97 0.15
C GLU A 110 15.23 2.69 0.00
N ASP A 111 15.28 3.99 0.27
CA ASP A 111 16.51 4.79 0.21
C ASP A 111 17.52 4.42 1.30
N LYS A 112 17.03 4.03 2.48
CA LYS A 112 17.87 3.54 3.59
C LYS A 112 18.29 2.08 3.41
N GLY A 113 17.85 1.39 2.35
CA GLY A 113 18.13 -0.02 2.11
C GLY A 113 17.44 -0.98 3.09
N LEU A 114 16.38 -0.51 3.76
CA LEU A 114 15.57 -1.30 4.69
C LEU A 114 14.46 -2.09 3.98
N ALA A 115 14.10 -1.66 2.77
CA ALA A 115 13.18 -2.34 1.87
C ALA A 115 13.79 -2.39 0.47
N PRO A 116 13.45 -3.39 -0.36
CA PRO A 116 13.91 -3.41 -1.74
C PRO A 116 13.21 -2.27 -2.51
N ARG A 117 13.94 -1.60 -3.40
CA ARG A 117 13.34 -0.62 -4.30
C ARG A 117 12.33 -1.28 -5.21
N GLY A 118 11.12 -0.73 -5.26
CA GLY A 118 10.16 -1.06 -6.31
C GLY A 118 10.78 -0.99 -7.71
N PRO A 119 10.19 -1.68 -8.70
CA PRO A 119 10.51 -1.38 -10.10
C PRO A 119 10.29 0.11 -10.29
N SER A 120 11.38 0.85 -10.51
CA SER A 120 11.38 2.31 -10.56
C SER A 120 10.36 2.77 -11.59
N SER A 121 9.28 3.41 -11.15
CA SER A 121 8.28 4.06 -12.00
C SER A 121 8.77 5.44 -12.49
N VAL A 122 10.08 5.60 -12.69
CA VAL A 122 10.69 6.82 -13.19
C VAL A 122 11.52 6.50 -14.43
N SER A 123 10.95 6.97 -15.54
CA SER A 123 11.49 7.41 -16.83
C SER A 123 12.97 7.24 -17.14
#